data_AF-A0A1R0GT35-F1
#
_entry.id   AF-A0A1R0GT35-F1
#
_cell.length_a   1.000
_cell.length_b   1.000
_cell.length_c   1.000
_cell.angle_alpha   90.00
_cell.angle_beta   90.00
_cell.angle_gamma   90.00
#
_symmetry.space_group_name_H-M   'P 1'
#
loop_
_entity.id
_entity.type
_entity.pdbx_description
1 polymer ?
#
loop_
_entity_poly.entity_id
_entity_poly.type
_entity_poly.pdbx_seq_one_letter_code
_entity_poly.pdbx_strand_id
1 'polypeptide(L)'
;MSVNQGGIYKGLISSAVVFTFSPMCGIISPYFFVDEYGPKYYFGNIFAIGLLVLSMLLTFFLAAYFKKSNDTRENNPINIKDISEIEQRKMVDKHPNFRYTV
;
A
#
# COMPACT_ATOMS: atom_id res chain seq x y z
N MET A 1 -15.81 7.03 14.46
CA MET A 1 -15.01 7.60 13.36
C MET A 1 -15.54 6.98 12.07
N SER A 2 -16.22 7.76 11.21
CA SER A 2 -16.72 7.26 9.92
C SER A 2 -15.51 7.08 8.99
N VAL A 3 -15.23 5.83 8.63
CA VAL A 3 -14.11 5.49 7.76
C VAL A 3 -14.51 5.88 6.33
N ASN A 4 -14.14 7.08 5.89
CA ASN A 4 -14.35 7.52 4.50
C ASN A 4 -13.35 6.84 3.53
N GLN A 5 -13.12 5.53 3.73
CA GLN A 5 -12.36 4.68 2.82
C GLN A 5 -13.31 4.12 1.78
N GLY A 6 -13.61 4.88 0.74
CA GLY A 6 -14.11 4.45 -0.59
C GLY A 6 -15.02 3.24 -0.76
N GLY A 7 -15.81 2.89 0.26
CA GLY A 7 -16.60 1.68 0.31
C GLY A 7 -15.80 0.37 0.38
N ILE A 8 -16.56 -0.72 0.50
CA ILE A 8 -16.10 -2.11 0.61
C ILE A 8 -15.21 -2.53 -0.58
N TYR A 9 -15.39 -1.88 -1.75
CA TYR A 9 -14.68 -2.21 -2.98
C TYR A 9 -13.17 -2.03 -2.90
N LYS A 10 -12.66 -0.95 -2.27
CA LYS A 10 -11.20 -0.74 -2.15
C LYS A 10 -10.54 -1.84 -1.33
N GLY A 11 -11.19 -2.26 -0.24
CA GLY A 11 -10.74 -3.37 0.59
C GLY A 11 -10.76 -4.71 -0.15
N LEU A 12 -11.86 -5.00 -0.87
CA LEU A 12 -11.99 -6.23 -1.67
C LEU A 12 -10.91 -6.34 -2.75
N ILE A 13 -10.65 -5.26 -3.50
CA ILE A 13 -9.63 -5.24 -4.54
C ILE A 13 -8.24 -5.43 -3.92
N SER A 14 -7.95 -4.75 -2.80
CA SER A 14 -6.68 -4.92 -2.09
C SER A 14 -6.47 -6.36 -1.64
N SER A 15 -7.49 -6.98 -1.04
CA SER A 15 -7.43 -8.39 -0.62
C SER A 15 -7.27 -9.34 -1.80
N ALA A 16 -7.96 -9.10 -2.92
CA ALA A 16 -7.84 -9.93 -4.13
C ALA A 16 -6.42 -9.89 -4.71
N VAL A 17 -5.79 -8.71 -4.73
CA VAL A 17 -4.39 -8.56 -5.14
C VAL A 17 -3.48 -9.38 -4.22
N VAL A 18 -3.60 -9.20 -2.91
CA VAL A 18 -2.78 -9.94 -1.94
C VAL A 18 -2.97 -11.45 -2.12
N PHE A 19 -4.21 -11.92 -2.20
CA PHE A 19 -4.52 -13.34 -2.34
C PHE A 19 -3.97 -13.95 -3.64
N THR A 20 -3.91 -13.17 -4.72
CA THR A 20 -3.40 -13.66 -6.02
C THR A 20 -1.88 -13.76 -6.03
N PHE A 21 -1.17 -12.77 -5.48
CA PHE A 21 0.29 -12.72 -5.55
C PHE A 21 0.98 -13.49 -4.42
N SER A 22 0.36 -13.63 -3.24
CA SER A 22 1.00 -14.31 -2.11
C SER A 22 1.41 -15.76 -2.40
N PRO A 23 0.57 -16.60 -3.06
CA PRO A 23 0.93 -17.98 -3.39
C PRO A 23 2.06 -18.08 -4.44
N MET A 24 2.17 -17.10 -5.35
CA MET A 24 3.21 -17.11 -6.39
C MET A 24 4.62 -17.10 -5.78
N CYS A 25 4.80 -16.45 -4.62
CA CYS A 25 6.07 -16.48 -3.90
C CYS A 25 6.50 -17.92 -3.53
N GLY A 26 5.54 -18.78 -3.14
CA GLY A 26 5.80 -20.18 -2.83
C GLY A 26 6.14 -21.03 -4.06
N ILE A 27 5.63 -20.66 -5.24
CA ILE A 27 5.97 -21.32 -6.51
C ILE A 27 7.37 -20.92 -6.98
N ILE A 28 7.75 -19.66 -6.77
CA ILE A 28 9.02 -19.09 -7.25
C ILE A 28 10.19 -19.49 -6.36
N SER A 29 9.99 -19.60 -5.04
CA SER A 29 11.06 -19.87 -4.07
C SER A 29 11.90 -21.12 -4.39
N PRO A 30 11.34 -22.30 -4.71
CA PRO A 30 12.11 -23.53 -4.96
C PRO A 30 13.12 -23.42 -6.11
N TYR A 31 12.85 -22.56 -7.11
CA TYR A 31 13.77 -22.33 -8.23
C TYR A 31 15.10 -21.69 -7.81
N PHE A 32 15.13 -21.05 -6.64
CA PHE A 32 16.34 -20.43 -6.10
C PHE A 32 17.04 -21.28 -5.02
N PHE A 33 16.40 -22.37 -4.57
CA PHE A 33 16.91 -23.30 -3.56
C PHE A 33 17.12 -24.70 -4.13
N VAL A 34 17.72 -24.78 -5.31
CA VAL A 34 18.09 -26.04 -5.98
C VAL A 34 19.44 -26.53 -5.44
N ASP A 35 19.65 -27.86 -5.42
CA ASP A 35 20.87 -28.50 -4.92
C ASP A 35 22.16 -28.00 -5.57
N GLU A 36 22.10 -27.51 -6.81
CA GLU A 36 23.20 -26.87 -7.53
C GLU A 36 23.74 -25.62 -6.80
N TYR A 37 22.88 -24.92 -6.07
CA TYR A 37 23.24 -23.76 -5.24
C TYR A 37 23.55 -24.12 -3.78
N GLY A 38 23.49 -25.41 -3.43
CA GLY A 38 23.84 -25.92 -2.11
C GLY A 38 25.35 -25.86 -1.82
N PRO A 39 25.76 -25.99 -0.54
CA PRO A 39 24.94 -26.07 0.67
C PRO A 39 24.56 -24.70 1.25
N LYS A 40 25.08 -23.61 0.68
CA LYS A 40 24.97 -22.26 1.27
C LYS A 40 23.81 -21.43 0.69
N TYR A 41 23.32 -21.77 -0.50
CA TYR A 41 22.15 -21.13 -1.13
C TYR A 41 22.22 -19.59 -1.14
N TYR A 42 23.39 -19.02 -1.42
CA TYR A 42 23.60 -17.57 -1.36
C TYR A 42 22.66 -16.81 -2.28
N PHE A 43 22.39 -17.33 -3.48
CA PHE A 43 21.51 -16.70 -4.46
C PHE A 43 20.08 -16.55 -3.94
N GLY A 44 19.48 -17.61 -3.40
CA GLY A 44 18.12 -17.54 -2.83
C GLY A 44 18.02 -16.59 -1.65
N ASN A 45 19.02 -16.59 -0.76
CA ASN A 45 19.04 -15.69 0.39
C ASN A 45 19.22 -14.22 0.00
N ILE A 46 20.14 -13.90 -0.93
CA ILE A 46 20.34 -12.54 -1.42
C ILE A 46 19.08 -12.03 -2.11
N PHE A 47 18.43 -12.87 -2.92
CA PHE A 47 17.18 -12.50 -3.59
C PHE A 47 16.06 -12.19 -2.58
N ALA A 48 15.86 -13.06 -1.58
CA ALA A 48 14.87 -12.86 -0.54
C ALA A 48 15.12 -11.60 0.30
N ILE A 49 16.37 -11.38 0.73
CA ILE A 49 16.77 -10.16 1.46
C ILE A 49 16.56 -8.93 0.60
N GLY A 50 16.92 -8.97 -0.68
CA GLY A 50 16.70 -7.87 -1.62
C GLY A 50 15.23 -7.48 -1.75
N LEU A 51 14.33 -8.46 -1.88
CA LEU A 51 12.89 -8.21 -1.91
C LEU A 51 12.35 -7.65 -0.59
N LEU A 52 12.88 -8.11 0.54
CA LEU A 52 12.50 -7.60 1.86
C LEU A 52 12.92 -6.13 2.05
N VAL A 53 14.16 -5.80 1.67
CA VAL A 53 14.65 -4.41 1.69
C VAL A 53 13.82 -3.53 0.75
N LEU A 54 13.49 -4.03 -0.44
CA LEU A 54 12.61 -3.31 -1.38
C LEU A 54 11.23 -3.05 -0.76
N SER A 55 10.61 -4.06 -0.13
CA SER A 55 9.32 -3.90 0.57
C SER A 55 9.38 -2.83 1.67
N MET A 56 10.46 -2.82 2.45
CA MET A 56 10.69 -1.81 3.49
C MET A 56 10.81 -0.40 2.89
N LEU A 57 11.57 -0.25 1.81
CA LEU A 57 11.69 1.03 1.09
C LEU A 57 10.35 1.52 0.56
N LEU A 58 9.55 0.65 -0.10
CA LEU A 58 8.23 1.01 -0.59
C LEU A 58 7.31 1.47 0.54
N THR A 59 7.34 0.77 1.68
CA THR A 59 6.55 1.13 2.87
C THR A 59 6.95 2.51 3.40
N PHE A 60 8.26 2.78 3.46
CA PHE A 60 8.76 4.09 3.88
C PHE A 60 8.33 5.22 2.92
N PHE A 61 8.46 5.01 1.60
CA PHE A 61 8.00 5.99 0.61
C PHE A 61 6.49 6.24 0.70
N LEU A 62 5.70 5.20 0.92
CA LEU A 62 4.26 5.33 1.08
C LEU A 62 3.88 6.13 2.34
N ALA A 63 4.55 5.86 3.46
CA ALA A 63 4.35 6.62 4.70
C ALA A 63 4.74 8.10 4.53
N ALA A 64 5.87 8.37 3.87
CA ALA A 64 6.30 9.73 3.56
C ALA A 64 5.30 10.45 2.64
N TYR A 65 4.75 9.75 1.64
CA TYR A 65 3.72 10.27 0.75
C TYR A 65 2.43 10.62 1.52
N PHE A 66 1.96 9.73 2.40
CA PHE A 66 0.78 9.99 3.23
C PHE A 66 0.98 11.19 4.16
N LYS A 67 2.15 11.29 4.80
CA LYS A 67 2.50 12.45 5.62
C LYS A 67 2.47 13.74 4.80
N LYS A 68 3.17 13.77 3.66
CA LYS A 68 3.19 14.95 2.77
C LYS A 68 1.78 15.35 2.29
N SER A 69 0.93 14.38 1.98
CA SER A 69 -0.45 14.61 1.56
C SER A 69 -1.29 15.22 2.68
N ASN A 70 -1.14 14.72 3.91
CA ASN A 70 -1.79 15.28 5.09
C ASN A 70 -1.28 16.71 5.38
N ASP A 71 0.04 16.93 5.36
CA ASP A 71 0.66 18.24 5.60
C ASP A 71 0.18 19.28 4.57
N THR A 72 0.04 18.88 3.30
CA THR A 72 -0.49 19.75 2.23
C THR A 72 -1.94 20.16 2.52
N ARG A 73 -2.76 19.23 3.01
CA ARG A 73 -4.18 19.46 3.33
C ARG A 73 -4.39 20.26 4.61
N GLU A 74 -3.43 20.24 5.53
CA GLU A 74 -3.45 21.05 6.75
C GLU A 74 -3.05 22.50 6.45
N ASN A 75 -2.04 22.70 5.61
CA ASN A 75 -1.55 24.02 5.24
C ASN A 75 -2.42 24.75 4.19
N ASN A 76 -3.31 24.03 3.48
CA ASN A 76 -4.21 24.61 2.49
C ASN A 76 -5.68 24.15 2.72
N PRO A 77 -6.37 24.71 3.72
CA PRO A 77 -7.74 24.36 4.02
C PRO A 77 -8.69 24.85 2.91
N ILE A 78 -9.27 23.91 2.16
CA ILE A 78 -10.28 24.20 1.15
C ILE A 78 -11.65 24.34 1.84
N ASN A 79 -12.34 25.45 1.63
CA ASN A 79 -13.72 25.63 2.10
C ASN A 79 -14.67 24.73 1.32
N ILE A 80 -15.41 23.87 2.03
CA ILE A 80 -16.28 22.83 1.46
C ILE A 80 -17.77 23.21 1.60
N LYS A 81 -18.06 24.42 2.10
CA LYS A 81 -19.43 24.87 2.45
C LYS A 81 -20.37 24.92 1.24
N ASP A 82 -19.84 25.13 0.05
CA ASP A 82 -20.62 25.28 -1.18
C ASP A 82 -20.84 23.95 -1.92
N ILE A 83 -20.31 22.83 -1.41
CA ILE A 83 -20.39 21.53 -2.07
C ILE A 83 -21.53 20.71 -1.46
N SER A 84 -22.40 20.14 -2.29
CA SER A 84 -23.51 19.31 -1.84
C SER A 84 -23.04 18.06 -1.07
N GLU A 85 -23.82 17.58 -0.10
CA GLU A 85 -23.45 16.38 0.68
C GLU A 85 -23.21 15.14 -0.19
N ILE A 86 -23.95 15.02 -1.30
CA ILE A 86 -23.82 13.91 -2.24
C ILE A 86 -22.46 13.96 -2.95
N GLU A 87 -22.02 15.15 -3.37
CA GLU A 87 -20.70 15.34 -3.96
C GLU A 87 -19.59 15.15 -2.94
N GLN A 88 -19.78 15.59 -1.70
CA GLN A 88 -18.83 15.31 -0.62
C GLN A 88 -18.62 13.81 -0.39
N ARG A 89 -19.70 13.01 -0.45
CA ARG A 89 -19.60 11.53 -0.34
C ARG A 89 -18.86 10.91 -1.54
N LYS A 90 -19.02 11.46 -2.75
CA LYS A 90 -18.31 10.98 -3.95
C LYS A 90 -16.81 11.30 -3.93
N MET A 91 -16.37 12.29 -3.15
CA MET A 91 -14.97 12.69 -3.09
C MET A 91 -14.07 11.70 -2.34
N VAL A 92 -14.61 10.85 -1.45
CA VAL A 92 -13.87 9.75 -0.80
C VAL A 92 -12.51 10.22 -0.23
N ASP A 93 -11.39 9.72 -0.75
CA ASP A 93 -10.01 9.97 -0.32
C ASP A 93 -9.46 11.30 -0.85
N LYS A 94 -10.16 11.90 -1.81
CA LYS A 94 -9.93 13.26 -2.29
C LYS A 94 -10.61 14.31 -1.42
N HIS A 95 -11.44 13.91 -0.45
CA HIS A 95 -12.09 14.85 0.43
C HIS A 95 -11.05 15.67 1.22
N PRO A 96 -11.14 17.02 1.29
CA PRO A 96 -10.13 17.86 1.94
C PRO A 96 -9.87 17.51 3.41
N ASN A 97 -10.91 17.07 4.12
CA ASN A 97 -10.82 16.62 5.51
C ASN A 97 -10.36 15.15 5.67
N PHE A 98 -10.12 14.43 4.58
CA PHE A 98 -9.60 13.06 4.67
C PHE A 98 -8.15 13.09 5.16
N ARG A 99 -7.84 12.22 6.11
CA ARG A 99 -6.49 12.03 6.66
C ARG A 99 -6.09 10.58 6.48
N TYR A 100 -4.93 10.37 5.87
CA TYR A 100 -4.32 9.06 5.82
C TYR A 100 -3.74 8.72 7.19
N THR A 101 -4.05 7.53 7.70
CA THR A 101 -3.44 6.97 8.91
C THR A 101 -2.59 5.79 8.50
N VAL A 102 -1.35 5.75 9.00
CA VAL A 102 -0.44 4.60 8.86
C VAL A 102 -0.63 3.68 10.06
#